data_AF-A0A223KPP7-F1
#
_entry.id   AF-A0A223KPP7-F1
#
_cell.length_a   1.000
_cell.length_b   1.000
_cell.length_c   1.000
_cell.angle_alpha   90.00
_cell.angle_beta   90.00
_cell.angle_gamma   90.00
#
_symmetry.space_group_name_H-M   'P 1'
#
loop_
_entity.id
_entity.type
_entity.pdbx_description
1 polymer ?
#
loop_
_entity_poly.entity_id
_entity_poly.type
_entity_poly.pdbx_seq_one_letter_code
_entity_poly.pdbx_strand_id
1 'polypeptide(L)'
;MSKSNFDDFLNKVTSKVKSKEAHILIKKELSYHLKELSQSFQRRDFSKDEADEKAVQEMGNPFNLGENLNRIHRPKLDWVLLLLFGIIAAISFLPVSGWTFENEAIPDNYFVTRQAIWLSLSILVLVAFLFLDYRKLLRFWPYLYCFGFILLLYTYFLGVMKMGAMNHIEVSGVVINSTHCTLFLFFLAWIGILYRINTFKSWKKQMLLFFLFWIPIIFYMMLPNFTLTIMYISCVCIMFCFSKVHKSLAIKIITTSVGTGIILLVPLLFTPRGSHFFSERLSAFLYPEKDPGGYGWVYMVLKNAYSQAGWFGNGFTNDTFIQNLPDIFTDFVFPYLVYSFGWVFGIFLCLLLLFFIGRISTNAFKTKDLFGRLLVIGGASLISVPTIWNIFMGLGLLPLVSFSLPFISYGGSMLLFNSAILGLILSVYRRKDIIQTYSYIK
;
A
#
# COMPACT_ATOMS: atom_id res chain seq x y z
N MET A 1 46.68 25.50 -1.66
CA MET A 1 45.33 26.12 -1.53
C MET A 1 44.20 25.25 -2.10
N SER A 2 44.51 24.09 -2.65
CA SER A 2 43.60 23.23 -3.44
C SER A 2 42.25 22.80 -2.91
N LYS A 3 42.11 22.46 -1.61
CA LYS A 3 40.84 21.96 -1.06
C LYS A 3 39.70 22.99 -1.24
N SER A 4 40.05 24.27 -1.16
CA SER A 4 39.13 25.39 -1.34
C SER A 4 38.57 25.48 -2.76
N ASN A 5 39.35 25.14 -3.79
CA ASN A 5 38.96 25.36 -5.19
C ASN A 5 37.97 24.29 -5.67
N PHE A 6 38.18 23.03 -5.27
CA PHE A 6 37.23 21.95 -5.52
C PHE A 6 35.92 22.16 -4.76
N ASP A 7 35.98 22.54 -3.48
CA ASP A 7 34.77 22.75 -2.69
C ASP A 7 33.92 23.91 -3.23
N ASP A 8 34.54 25.00 -3.69
CA ASP A 8 33.85 26.11 -4.35
C ASP A 8 33.19 25.67 -5.67
N PHE A 9 33.91 24.95 -6.53
CA PHE A 9 33.35 24.38 -7.77
C PHE A 9 32.13 23.49 -7.48
N LEU A 10 32.26 22.56 -6.53
CA LEU A 10 31.18 21.65 -6.15
C LEU A 10 29.98 22.39 -5.55
N ASN A 11 30.21 23.45 -4.78
CA ASN A 11 29.15 24.32 -4.25
C ASN A 11 28.41 25.05 -5.38
N LYS A 12 29.14 25.59 -6.37
CA LYS A 12 28.54 26.22 -7.55
C LYS A 12 27.71 25.25 -8.37
N VAL A 13 28.21 24.03 -8.62
CA VAL A 13 27.44 22.98 -9.32
C VAL A 13 26.15 22.64 -8.56
N THR A 14 26.27 22.36 -7.26
CA THR A 14 25.11 21.96 -6.45
C THR A 14 24.10 23.08 -6.23
N SER A 15 24.50 24.36 -6.32
CA SER A 15 23.58 25.50 -6.26
C SER A 15 22.51 25.48 -7.36
N LYS A 16 22.81 24.88 -8.52
CA LYS A 16 21.87 24.73 -9.64
C LYS A 16 21.02 23.45 -9.58
N VAL A 17 21.31 22.56 -8.64
CA VAL A 17 20.57 21.29 -8.46
C VAL A 17 19.51 21.47 -7.38
N LYS A 18 18.22 21.31 -7.72
CA LYS A 18 17.11 21.47 -6.77
C LYS A 18 17.01 20.34 -5.74
N SER A 19 17.48 19.14 -6.09
CA SER A 19 17.40 17.97 -5.23
C SER A 19 18.49 17.98 -4.17
N LYS A 20 18.14 18.37 -2.93
CA LYS A 20 19.07 18.31 -1.78
C LYS A 20 19.58 16.88 -1.52
N GLU A 21 18.75 15.86 -1.75
CA GLU A 21 19.15 14.46 -1.61
C GLU A 21 20.25 14.06 -2.62
N ALA A 22 20.23 14.67 -3.81
CA ALA A 22 21.25 14.42 -4.84
C ALA A 22 22.57 15.16 -4.58
N HIS A 23 22.56 16.25 -3.80
CA HIS A 23 23.77 17.04 -3.52
C HIS A 23 24.91 16.20 -2.96
N ILE A 24 24.62 15.32 -1.99
CA ILE A 24 25.64 14.47 -1.36
C ILE A 24 26.27 13.53 -2.39
N LEU A 25 25.46 12.98 -3.28
CA LEU A 25 25.90 12.05 -4.33
C LEU A 25 26.73 12.76 -5.38
N ILE A 26 26.20 13.87 -5.92
CA ILE A 26 26.88 14.70 -6.92
C ILE A 26 28.22 15.19 -6.38
N LYS A 27 28.26 15.70 -5.14
CA LYS A 27 29.52 16.11 -4.52
C LYS A 27 30.50 14.96 -4.42
N LYS A 28 30.07 13.77 -4.01
CA LYS A 28 30.93 12.61 -3.89
C LYS A 28 31.51 12.18 -5.24
N GLU A 29 30.67 12.02 -6.25
CA GLU A 29 31.05 11.60 -7.60
C GLU A 29 31.99 12.61 -8.28
N LEU A 30 31.60 13.88 -8.32
CA LEU A 30 32.42 14.93 -8.91
C LEU A 30 33.72 15.15 -8.13
N SER A 31 33.72 14.99 -6.80
CA SER A 31 34.97 15.06 -6.01
C SER A 31 35.93 13.92 -6.35
N TYR A 32 35.42 12.76 -6.74
CA TYR A 32 36.24 11.63 -7.16
C TYR A 32 36.87 11.93 -8.53
N HIS A 33 36.06 12.35 -9.50
CA HIS A 33 36.55 12.73 -10.83
C HIS A 33 37.55 13.90 -10.79
N LEU A 34 37.30 14.93 -9.99
CA LEU A 34 38.23 16.05 -9.80
C LEU A 34 39.58 15.58 -9.26
N LYS A 35 39.58 14.69 -8.27
CA LYS A 35 40.82 14.11 -7.72
C LYS A 35 41.55 13.24 -8.72
N GLU A 36 40.82 12.45 -9.50
CA GLU A 36 41.38 11.59 -10.55
C GLU A 36 42.03 12.44 -11.66
N LEU A 37 41.34 13.47 -12.14
CA LEU A 37 41.87 14.43 -13.10
C LEU A 37 43.11 15.15 -12.58
N SER A 38 43.08 15.63 -11.33
CA SER A 38 44.25 16.28 -10.71
C SER A 38 45.44 15.33 -10.60
N GLN A 39 45.23 14.09 -10.17
CA GLN A 39 46.29 13.08 -10.15
C GLN A 39 46.85 12.81 -11.54
N SER A 40 46.01 12.83 -12.58
CA SER A 40 46.47 12.65 -13.96
C SER A 40 47.37 13.80 -14.43
N PHE A 41 47.08 15.04 -14.03
CA PHE A 41 47.94 16.20 -14.32
C PHE A 41 49.22 16.19 -13.50
N GLN A 42 49.19 15.78 -12.22
CA GLN A 42 50.40 15.64 -11.41
C GLN A 42 51.39 14.62 -12.01
N ARG A 43 50.90 13.57 -12.67
CA ARG A 43 51.75 12.61 -13.41
C ARG A 43 52.39 13.19 -14.67
N ARG A 44 51.95 14.36 -15.12
CA ARG A 44 52.52 15.11 -16.26
C ARG A 44 53.37 16.29 -15.77
N ASP A 45 53.96 16.15 -14.58
CA ASP A 45 54.85 17.12 -13.94
C ASP A 45 54.24 18.49 -13.61
N PHE A 46 52.91 18.61 -13.55
CA PHE A 46 52.26 19.82 -13.01
C PHE A 46 52.34 19.85 -11.49
N SER A 47 52.53 21.03 -10.91
CA SER A 47 52.43 21.21 -9.47
C SER A 47 51.01 20.90 -8.98
N LYS A 48 50.83 20.55 -7.71
CA LYS A 48 49.52 20.16 -7.18
C LYS A 48 48.46 21.25 -7.35
N ASP A 49 48.78 22.50 -7.06
CA ASP A 49 47.82 23.60 -7.18
C ASP A 49 47.48 23.87 -8.67
N GLU A 50 48.44 23.80 -9.61
CA GLU A 50 48.18 23.90 -11.06
C GLU A 50 47.36 22.71 -11.59
N ALA A 51 47.63 21.50 -11.10
CA ALA A 51 46.90 20.30 -11.46
C ALA A 51 45.43 20.37 -11.00
N ASP A 52 45.19 20.91 -9.80
CA ASP A 52 43.85 21.11 -9.27
C ASP A 52 43.09 22.21 -10.07
N GLU A 53 43.74 23.31 -10.47
CA GLU A 53 43.12 24.30 -11.37
C GLU A 53 42.77 23.72 -12.73
N LYS A 54 43.68 22.97 -13.36
CA LYS A 54 43.43 22.30 -14.65
C LYS A 54 42.31 21.27 -14.55
N ALA A 55 42.24 20.52 -13.46
CA ALA A 55 41.13 19.59 -13.22
C ALA A 55 39.78 20.31 -13.19
N VAL A 56 39.68 21.48 -12.56
CA VAL A 56 38.45 22.30 -12.57
C VAL A 56 38.14 22.83 -13.96
N GLN A 57 39.14 23.28 -14.72
CA GLN A 57 38.96 23.77 -16.08
C GLN A 57 38.44 22.67 -17.03
N GLU A 58 38.96 21.45 -16.94
CA GLU A 58 38.50 20.28 -17.70
C GLU A 58 37.05 19.91 -17.38
N MET A 59 36.59 20.09 -16.13
CA MET A 59 35.19 19.87 -15.77
C MET A 59 34.24 20.90 -16.39
N GLY A 60 34.76 22.00 -16.91
CA GLY A 60 34.01 23.05 -17.60
C GLY A 60 33.24 23.98 -16.66
N ASN A 61 32.19 24.63 -17.18
CA ASN A 61 31.42 25.61 -16.43
C ASN A 61 30.55 24.93 -15.34
N PRO A 62 30.72 25.26 -14.04
CA PRO A 62 29.99 24.61 -12.96
C PRO A 62 28.47 24.83 -13.02
N PHE A 63 28.00 25.97 -13.53
CA PHE A 63 26.59 26.26 -13.62
C PHE A 63 25.90 25.44 -14.71
N ASN A 64 26.51 25.32 -15.89
CA ASN A 64 26.00 24.47 -16.98
C ASN A 64 25.99 22.99 -16.57
N LEU A 65 27.07 22.53 -15.93
CA LEU A 65 27.12 21.17 -15.37
C LEU A 65 26.02 20.94 -14.34
N GLY A 66 25.82 21.90 -13.43
CA GLY A 66 24.76 21.85 -12.43
C GLY A 66 23.35 21.83 -13.01
N GLU A 67 23.09 22.58 -14.09
CA GLU A 67 21.80 22.56 -14.80
C GLU A 67 21.53 21.22 -15.49
N ASN A 68 22.55 20.64 -16.13
CA ASN A 68 22.46 19.31 -16.73
C ASN A 68 22.18 18.23 -15.67
N LEU A 69 22.90 18.27 -14.55
CA LEU A 69 22.67 17.36 -13.42
C LEU A 69 21.29 17.56 -12.78
N ASN A 70 20.79 18.80 -12.71
CA ASN A 70 19.45 19.08 -12.21
C ASN A 70 18.36 18.44 -13.07
N ARG A 71 18.51 18.42 -14.41
CA ARG A 71 17.55 17.74 -15.31
C ARG A 71 17.45 16.25 -15.04
N ILE A 72 18.57 15.62 -14.67
CA ILE A 72 18.66 14.18 -14.38
C ILE A 72 18.12 13.87 -12.98
N HIS A 73 18.47 14.68 -11.97
CA HIS A 73 18.18 14.40 -10.56
C HIS A 73 16.94 15.12 -9.99
N ARG A 74 16.17 15.84 -10.81
CA ARG A 74 14.94 16.52 -10.37
C ARG A 74 13.92 15.49 -9.87
N PRO A 75 13.36 15.65 -8.66
CA PRO A 75 12.28 14.78 -8.18
C PRO A 75 11.07 14.91 -9.10
N LYS A 76 10.56 13.78 -9.59
CA LYS A 76 9.37 13.72 -10.44
C LYS A 76 8.16 13.30 -9.60
N LEU A 77 6.98 13.76 -9.98
CA LEU A 77 5.71 13.29 -9.42
C LEU A 77 4.96 12.53 -10.50
N ASP A 78 4.25 11.47 -10.10
CA ASP A 78 3.34 10.78 -10.99
C ASP A 78 1.99 11.51 -11.02
N TRP A 79 1.92 12.58 -11.82
CA TRP A 79 0.72 13.40 -11.94
C TRP A 79 -0.50 12.62 -12.41
N VAL A 80 -0.30 11.58 -13.24
CA VAL A 80 -1.40 10.71 -13.69
C VAL A 80 -1.98 9.96 -12.49
N LEU A 81 -1.13 9.38 -11.64
CA LEU A 81 -1.58 8.66 -10.45
C LEU A 81 -2.29 9.58 -9.44
N LEU A 82 -1.80 10.81 -9.28
CA LEU A 82 -2.45 11.83 -8.43
C LEU A 82 -3.80 12.27 -8.99
N LEU A 83 -3.92 12.45 -10.31
CA LEU A 83 -5.18 12.78 -10.97
C LEU A 83 -6.21 11.67 -10.77
N LEU A 84 -5.81 10.40 -10.99
CA LEU A 84 -6.69 9.26 -10.78
C LEU A 84 -7.14 9.15 -9.32
N PHE A 85 -6.23 9.34 -8.36
CA PHE A 85 -6.59 9.42 -6.94
C PHE A 85 -7.59 10.56 -6.68
N GLY A 86 -7.41 11.74 -7.29
CA GLY A 86 -8.35 12.85 -7.17
C GLY A 86 -9.75 12.52 -7.68
N ILE A 87 -9.86 11.83 -8.83
CA ILE A 87 -11.15 11.38 -9.37
C ILE A 87 -11.80 10.35 -8.44
N ILE A 88 -11.04 9.34 -7.98
CA ILE A 88 -11.53 8.31 -7.06
C ILE A 88 -11.99 8.94 -5.73
N ALA A 89 -11.23 9.90 -5.22
CA ALA A 89 -11.57 10.65 -4.01
C ALA A 89 -12.86 11.46 -4.17
N ALA A 90 -13.09 12.06 -5.35
CA ALA A 90 -14.35 12.74 -5.63
C ALA A 90 -15.54 11.75 -5.68
N ILE A 91 -15.35 10.57 -6.29
CA ILE A 91 -16.37 9.50 -6.33
C ILE A 91 -16.73 9.01 -4.93
N SER A 92 -15.80 9.06 -3.96
CA SER A 92 -16.03 8.63 -2.57
C SER A 92 -17.14 9.40 -1.84
N PHE A 93 -17.57 10.55 -2.36
CA PHE A 93 -18.69 11.31 -1.80
C PHE A 93 -20.05 10.80 -2.27
N LEU A 94 -20.13 10.11 -3.41
CA LEU A 94 -21.40 9.64 -3.98
C LEU A 94 -22.12 8.63 -3.07
N PRO A 95 -21.46 7.64 -2.45
CA PRO A 95 -22.13 6.72 -1.54
C PRO A 95 -22.79 7.46 -0.37
N VAL A 96 -22.06 8.40 0.23
CA VAL A 96 -22.48 9.07 1.47
C VAL A 96 -23.45 10.25 1.25
N SER A 97 -23.67 10.68 0.01
CA SER A 97 -24.57 11.81 -0.31
C SER A 97 -26.03 11.42 -0.50
N GLY A 98 -26.31 10.14 -0.74
CA GLY A 98 -27.62 9.66 -1.16
C GLY A 98 -28.56 9.22 -0.04
N TRP A 99 -28.19 9.39 1.23
CA TRP A 99 -28.96 8.84 2.36
C TRP A 99 -29.42 9.96 3.28
N THR A 100 -30.74 10.16 3.32
CA THR A 100 -31.45 11.01 4.27
C THR A 100 -31.97 10.14 5.41
N PHE A 101 -31.68 10.49 6.67
CA PHE A 101 -32.30 9.78 7.79
C PHE A 101 -33.74 10.26 7.94
N GLU A 102 -34.71 9.34 7.91
CA GLU A 102 -36.05 9.64 8.44
C GLU A 102 -36.07 9.72 9.98
N ASN A 103 -34.94 9.38 10.63
CA ASN A 103 -34.75 9.47 12.08
C ASN A 103 -34.01 10.75 12.46
N GLU A 104 -34.66 11.62 13.26
CA GLU A 104 -34.16 12.94 13.71
C GLU A 104 -32.83 12.91 14.50
N ALA A 105 -32.31 11.74 14.86
CA ALA A 105 -31.13 11.59 15.73
C ALA A 105 -29.78 11.82 15.04
N ILE A 106 -29.70 11.75 13.70
CA ILE A 106 -28.45 11.90 12.95
C ILE A 106 -28.63 12.98 11.87
N PRO A 107 -27.81 14.05 11.86
CA PRO A 107 -27.90 15.08 10.83
C PRO A 107 -27.69 14.52 9.42
N ASP A 108 -28.45 15.01 8.43
CA ASP A 108 -28.37 14.57 7.02
C ASP A 108 -26.96 14.67 6.43
N ASN A 109 -26.16 15.63 6.88
CA ASN A 109 -24.80 15.85 6.38
C ASN A 109 -23.72 15.06 7.14
N TYR A 110 -24.09 14.18 8.09
CA TYR A 110 -23.14 13.52 8.99
C TYR A 110 -22.06 12.74 8.24
N PHE A 111 -22.45 11.83 7.34
CA PHE A 111 -21.51 10.98 6.62
C PHE A 111 -20.65 11.77 5.62
N VAL A 112 -21.25 12.73 4.92
CA VAL A 112 -20.54 13.64 4.00
C VAL A 112 -19.47 14.44 4.75
N THR A 113 -19.82 15.01 5.91
CA THR A 113 -18.90 15.80 6.74
C THR A 113 -17.75 14.92 7.25
N ARG A 114 -18.06 13.71 7.73
CA ARG A 114 -17.04 12.75 8.18
C ARG A 114 -16.13 12.32 7.02
N GLN A 115 -16.68 12.03 5.85
CA GLN A 115 -15.92 11.67 4.66
C GLN A 115 -14.95 12.79 4.27
N ALA A 116 -15.40 14.05 4.28
CA ALA A 116 -14.57 15.21 4.00
C ALA A 116 -13.41 15.37 5.00
N ILE A 117 -13.67 15.19 6.30
CA ILE A 117 -12.64 15.23 7.35
C ILE A 117 -11.60 14.12 7.12
N TRP A 118 -12.06 12.87 6.92
CA TRP A 118 -11.17 11.73 6.73
C TRP A 118 -10.36 11.83 5.45
N LEU A 119 -10.96 12.31 4.35
CA LEU A 119 -10.26 12.52 3.09
C LEU A 119 -9.21 13.64 3.23
N SER A 120 -9.51 14.70 3.95
CA SER A 120 -8.55 15.79 4.23
C SER A 120 -7.34 15.27 5.02
N LEU A 121 -7.59 14.51 6.09
CA LEU A 121 -6.52 13.85 6.86
C LEU A 121 -5.73 12.85 6.01
N SER A 122 -6.41 12.14 5.12
CA SER A 122 -5.81 11.18 4.19
C SER A 122 -4.85 11.86 3.20
N ILE A 123 -5.22 13.02 2.66
CA ILE A 123 -4.34 13.83 1.81
C ILE A 123 -3.09 14.28 2.61
N LEU A 124 -3.25 14.71 3.86
CA LEU A 124 -2.10 15.08 4.71
C LEU A 124 -1.16 13.89 4.94
N VAL A 125 -1.71 12.70 5.23
CA VAL A 125 -0.94 11.47 5.39
C VAL A 125 -0.24 11.08 4.09
N LEU A 126 -0.93 11.12 2.96
CA LEU A 126 -0.34 10.84 1.64
C LEU A 126 0.85 11.76 1.37
N VAL A 127 0.67 13.07 1.58
CA VAL A 127 1.74 14.05 1.40
C VAL A 127 2.90 13.76 2.35
N ALA A 128 2.65 13.50 3.64
CA ALA A 128 3.70 13.18 4.60
C ALA A 128 4.55 11.97 4.15
N PHE A 129 3.90 10.87 3.76
CA PHE A 129 4.60 9.67 3.30
C PHE A 129 5.26 9.82 1.93
N LEU A 130 4.74 10.68 1.04
CA LEU A 130 5.37 11.02 -0.24
C LEU A 130 6.74 11.67 -0.05
N PHE A 131 6.86 12.58 0.93
CA PHE A 131 8.12 13.26 1.22
C PHE A 131 9.07 12.39 2.08
N LEU A 132 8.57 11.41 2.81
CA LEU A 132 9.38 10.48 3.61
C LEU A 132 10.33 9.66 2.74
N ASP A 133 11.61 9.60 3.10
CA ASP A 133 12.59 8.74 2.41
C ASP A 133 12.39 7.28 2.82
N TYR A 134 11.68 6.53 1.97
CA TYR A 134 11.32 5.15 2.21
C TYR A 134 12.53 4.26 2.52
N ARG A 135 13.73 4.60 2.02
CA ARG A 135 14.98 3.84 2.27
C ARG A 135 15.40 3.84 3.73
N LYS A 136 15.00 4.85 4.52
CA LYS A 136 15.31 4.90 5.95
C LYS A 136 14.55 3.82 6.73
N LEU A 137 13.34 3.46 6.28
CA LEU A 137 12.49 2.43 6.90
C LEU A 137 13.14 1.03 6.86
N LEU A 138 14.02 0.76 5.88
CA LEU A 138 14.74 -0.51 5.71
C LEU A 138 15.45 -1.01 6.97
N ARG A 139 16.09 -0.10 7.69
CA ARG A 139 16.95 -0.46 8.82
C ARG A 139 16.11 -0.85 10.03
N PHE A 140 14.86 -0.41 10.05
CA PHE A 140 13.96 -0.58 11.18
C PHE A 140 13.06 -1.82 11.06
N TRP A 141 13.22 -2.66 10.02
CA TRP A 141 12.36 -3.82 9.81
C TRP A 141 12.17 -4.73 11.04
N PRO A 142 13.19 -5.03 11.89
CA PRO A 142 12.98 -5.87 13.07
C PRO A 142 12.11 -5.15 14.10
N TYR A 143 12.31 -3.85 14.28
CA TYR A 143 11.54 -3.01 15.21
C TYR A 143 10.10 -2.84 14.73
N LEU A 144 9.89 -2.67 13.41
CA LEU A 144 8.55 -2.60 12.81
C LEU A 144 7.79 -3.92 13.00
N TYR A 145 8.45 -5.06 12.77
CA TYR A 145 7.85 -6.36 13.00
C TYR A 145 7.52 -6.57 14.48
N CYS A 146 8.49 -6.31 15.37
CA CYS A 146 8.33 -6.49 16.82
C CYS A 146 7.22 -5.60 17.37
N PHE A 147 7.18 -4.33 16.98
CA PHE A 147 6.13 -3.39 17.37
C PHE A 147 4.76 -3.83 16.83
N GLY A 148 4.69 -4.27 15.56
CA GLY A 148 3.46 -4.82 14.99
C GLY A 148 2.96 -6.05 15.74
N PHE A 149 3.88 -6.93 16.15
CA PHE A 149 3.55 -8.11 16.95
C PHE A 149 3.07 -7.76 18.36
N ILE A 150 3.75 -6.83 19.05
CA ILE A 150 3.31 -6.35 20.38
C ILE A 150 1.93 -5.70 20.29
N LEU A 151 1.69 -4.87 19.28
CA LEU A 151 0.40 -4.23 19.07
C LEU A 151 -0.70 -5.26 18.74
N LEU A 152 -0.37 -6.32 18.00
CA LEU A 152 -1.28 -7.41 17.69
C LEU A 152 -1.63 -8.22 18.95
N LEU A 153 -0.63 -8.54 19.78
CA LEU A 153 -0.84 -9.17 21.10
C LEU A 153 -1.71 -8.31 22.00
N TYR A 154 -1.39 -7.01 22.08
CA TYR A 154 -2.17 -6.06 22.87
C TYR A 154 -3.63 -6.03 22.41
N THR A 155 -3.87 -6.02 21.09
CA THR A 155 -5.23 -6.08 20.53
C THR A 155 -5.94 -7.38 20.88
N TYR A 156 -5.23 -8.51 20.84
CA TYR A 156 -5.82 -9.80 21.19
C TYR A 156 -6.25 -9.90 22.65
N PHE A 157 -5.45 -9.37 23.59
CA PHE A 157 -5.75 -9.45 25.02
C PHE A 157 -6.63 -8.30 25.54
N LEU A 158 -6.48 -7.10 24.99
CA LEU A 158 -7.05 -5.85 25.51
C LEU A 158 -7.90 -5.10 24.46
N GLY A 159 -8.24 -5.76 23.34
CA GLY A 159 -9.06 -5.18 22.30
C GLY A 159 -10.48 -4.88 22.79
N VAL A 160 -11.02 -3.75 22.35
CA VAL A 160 -12.40 -3.35 22.64
C VAL A 160 -13.32 -3.76 21.49
N MET A 161 -14.55 -4.18 21.83
CA MET A 161 -15.57 -4.48 20.84
C MET A 161 -16.15 -3.18 20.28
N LYS A 162 -16.02 -2.98 18.97
CA LYS A 162 -16.66 -1.87 18.26
C LYS A 162 -17.21 -2.38 16.94
N MET A 163 -18.48 -2.07 16.66
CA MET A 163 -19.18 -2.52 15.44
C MET A 163 -19.09 -4.06 15.25
N GLY A 164 -19.26 -4.81 16.34
CA GLY A 164 -19.22 -6.28 16.32
C GLY A 164 -17.84 -6.93 16.18
N ALA A 165 -16.75 -6.15 16.12
CA ALA A 165 -15.39 -6.67 15.98
C ALA A 165 -14.46 -6.27 17.14
N MET A 166 -13.67 -7.23 17.64
CA MET A 166 -12.64 -7.03 18.67
C MET A 166 -11.28 -6.66 18.07
N ASN A 167 -11.26 -5.73 17.12
CA ASN A 167 -10.07 -5.33 16.35
C ASN A 167 -9.65 -3.87 16.61
N HIS A 168 -10.23 -3.26 17.66
CA HIS A 168 -9.95 -1.89 18.06
C HIS A 168 -9.24 -1.85 19.40
N ILE A 169 -8.47 -0.80 19.61
CA ILE A 169 -7.88 -0.46 20.91
C ILE A 169 -8.36 0.93 21.31
N GLU A 170 -8.53 1.14 22.61
CA GLU A 170 -8.85 2.45 23.17
C GLU A 170 -7.61 3.02 23.84
N VAL A 171 -7.19 4.21 23.41
CA VAL A 171 -6.06 4.93 23.99
C VAL A 171 -6.57 6.31 24.40
N SER A 172 -6.66 6.55 25.71
CA SER A 172 -7.10 7.85 26.28
C SER A 172 -8.42 8.36 25.69
N GLY A 173 -9.42 7.47 25.54
CA GLY A 173 -10.73 7.80 24.98
C GLY A 173 -10.81 7.81 23.44
N VAL A 174 -9.69 7.60 22.74
CA VAL A 174 -9.68 7.48 21.27
C VAL A 174 -9.64 6.01 20.87
N VAL A 175 -10.67 5.58 20.13
CA VAL A 175 -10.77 4.20 19.63
C VAL A 175 -10.16 4.10 18.22
N ILE A 176 -9.10 3.31 18.09
CA ILE A 176 -8.32 3.14 16.85
C ILE A 176 -8.39 1.68 16.42
N ASN A 177 -8.59 1.43 15.12
CA ASN A 177 -8.45 0.10 14.57
C ASN A 177 -6.95 -0.27 14.51
N SER A 178 -6.50 -1.04 15.49
CA SER A 178 -5.09 -1.44 15.61
C SER A 178 -4.67 -2.44 14.53
N THR A 179 -5.61 -3.22 13.99
CA THR A 179 -5.29 -4.30 13.06
C THR A 179 -4.87 -3.82 11.67
N HIS A 180 -5.38 -2.68 11.18
CA HIS A 180 -4.82 -2.03 9.99
C HIS A 180 -3.41 -1.48 10.23
N CYS A 181 -3.15 -0.95 11.43
CA CYS A 181 -1.80 -0.50 11.82
C CYS A 181 -0.81 -1.66 11.85
N THR A 182 -1.18 -2.81 12.41
CA THR A 182 -0.30 -3.99 12.41
C THR A 182 -0.03 -4.48 10.99
N LEU A 183 -1.04 -4.49 10.10
CA LEU A 183 -0.85 -4.87 8.71
C LEU A 183 0.15 -3.93 7.99
N PHE A 184 0.05 -2.62 8.23
CA PHE A 184 0.99 -1.64 7.67
C PHE A 184 2.43 -1.88 8.16
N LEU A 185 2.59 -2.15 9.46
CA LEU A 185 3.89 -2.45 10.07
C LEU A 185 4.49 -3.74 9.52
N PHE A 186 3.69 -4.80 9.40
CA PHE A 186 4.16 -6.05 8.82
C PHE A 186 4.47 -5.93 7.34
N PHE A 187 3.66 -5.20 6.57
CA PHE A 187 3.98 -4.86 5.18
C PHE A 187 5.38 -4.26 5.09
N LEU A 188 5.67 -3.20 5.85
CA LEU A 188 6.99 -2.57 5.84
C LEU A 188 8.11 -3.51 6.31
N ALA A 189 7.86 -4.30 7.35
CA ALA A 189 8.82 -5.28 7.86
C ALA A 189 9.18 -6.33 6.80
N TRP A 190 8.17 -6.86 6.08
CA TRP A 190 8.37 -7.85 5.04
C TRP A 190 9.18 -7.32 3.86
N ILE A 191 9.09 -6.03 3.53
CA ILE A 191 9.98 -5.44 2.52
C ILE A 191 11.45 -5.59 2.96
N GLY A 192 11.75 -5.30 4.23
CA GLY A 192 13.10 -5.46 4.80
C GLY A 192 13.57 -6.91 4.90
N ILE A 193 12.68 -7.83 5.28
CA ILE A 193 12.94 -9.28 5.34
C ILE A 193 13.24 -9.81 3.93
N LEU A 194 12.37 -9.53 2.96
CA LEU A 194 12.50 -10.04 1.59
C LEU A 194 13.67 -9.43 0.84
N TYR A 195 14.02 -8.17 1.11
CA TYR A 195 15.26 -7.57 0.62
C TYR A 195 16.50 -8.37 1.05
N ARG A 196 16.45 -9.04 2.21
CA ARG A 196 17.54 -9.84 2.78
C ARG A 196 17.28 -11.34 2.73
N ILE A 197 16.32 -11.81 1.92
CA ILE A 197 15.84 -13.20 1.94
C ILE A 197 16.97 -14.23 1.77
N ASN A 198 17.96 -13.93 0.94
CA ASN A 198 19.10 -14.82 0.69
C ASN A 198 20.08 -14.96 1.86
N THR A 199 19.90 -14.20 2.95
CA THR A 199 20.67 -14.36 4.19
C THR A 199 20.09 -15.43 5.13
N PHE A 200 18.87 -15.92 4.85
CA PHE A 200 18.15 -16.92 5.64
C PHE A 200 18.38 -18.34 5.13
N LYS A 201 19.66 -18.73 4.93
CA LYS A 201 20.02 -20.06 4.41
C LYS A 201 20.10 -21.16 5.49
N SER A 202 20.41 -20.78 6.73
CA SER A 202 20.48 -21.70 7.87
C SER A 202 19.08 -22.18 8.29
N TRP A 203 18.98 -23.44 8.73
CA TRP A 203 17.74 -24.01 9.29
C TRP A 203 17.09 -23.10 10.35
N LYS A 204 17.88 -22.59 11.31
CA LYS A 204 17.38 -21.67 12.36
C LYS A 204 16.74 -20.41 11.77
N LYS A 205 17.33 -19.86 10.70
CA LYS A 205 16.82 -18.67 10.01
C LYS A 205 15.59 -18.99 9.14
N GLN A 206 15.51 -20.18 8.55
CA GLN A 206 14.31 -20.61 7.82
C GLN A 206 13.14 -20.85 8.77
N MET A 207 13.37 -21.45 9.93
CA MET A 207 12.36 -21.55 10.99
C MET A 207 11.91 -20.15 11.45
N LEU A 208 12.83 -19.20 11.59
CA LEU A 208 12.45 -17.82 11.90
C LEU A 208 11.51 -17.23 10.83
N LEU A 209 11.83 -17.35 9.53
CA LEU A 209 10.94 -16.88 8.46
C LEU A 209 9.57 -17.53 8.51
N PHE A 210 9.53 -18.83 8.79
CA PHE A 210 8.29 -19.59 8.95
C PHE A 210 7.41 -18.99 10.05
N PHE A 211 7.97 -18.75 11.24
CA PHE A 211 7.23 -18.14 12.35
C PHE A 211 6.84 -16.69 12.05
N LEU A 212 7.71 -15.91 11.42
CA LEU A 212 7.38 -14.54 11.00
C LEU A 212 6.20 -14.52 10.02
N PHE A 213 6.04 -15.55 9.18
CA PHE A 213 4.90 -15.65 8.27
C PHE A 213 3.62 -16.06 9.00
N TRP A 214 3.69 -17.12 9.81
CA TRP A 214 2.49 -17.73 10.40
C TRP A 214 1.93 -16.99 11.62
N ILE A 215 2.76 -16.30 12.40
CA ILE A 215 2.31 -15.62 13.62
C ILE A 215 1.18 -14.62 13.33
N PRO A 216 1.31 -13.65 12.41
CA PRO A 216 0.23 -12.70 12.13
C PRO A 216 -1.04 -13.38 11.61
N ILE A 217 -0.91 -14.44 10.79
CA ILE A 217 -2.04 -15.21 10.26
C ILE A 217 -2.85 -15.82 11.41
N ILE A 218 -2.18 -16.51 12.34
CA ILE A 218 -2.83 -17.15 13.48
C ILE A 218 -3.58 -16.10 14.32
N PHE A 219 -2.93 -14.98 14.65
CA PHE A 219 -3.57 -13.93 15.45
C PHE A 219 -4.73 -13.24 14.73
N TYR A 220 -4.63 -12.95 13.44
CA TYR A 220 -5.76 -12.39 12.69
C TYR A 220 -6.94 -13.35 12.62
N MET A 221 -6.69 -14.66 12.48
CA MET A 221 -7.75 -15.67 12.54
C MET A 221 -8.36 -15.82 13.94
N MET A 222 -7.57 -15.67 14.99
CA MET A 222 -8.05 -15.65 16.38
C MET A 222 -8.84 -14.38 16.73
N LEU A 223 -8.61 -13.28 16.00
CA LEU A 223 -9.37 -12.02 16.05
C LEU A 223 -10.57 -11.98 15.07
N PRO A 224 -11.12 -13.15 14.71
CA PRO A 224 -11.95 -13.42 13.52
C PRO A 224 -11.82 -12.48 12.30
N ASN A 225 -10.63 -11.99 11.95
CA ASN A 225 -10.42 -11.00 10.90
C ASN A 225 -9.85 -11.62 9.61
N PHE A 226 -10.74 -12.24 8.84
CA PHE A 226 -10.41 -12.89 7.57
C PHE A 226 -9.89 -11.92 6.51
N THR A 227 -10.47 -10.72 6.45
CA THR A 227 -10.07 -9.65 5.51
C THR A 227 -8.57 -9.37 5.63
N LEU A 228 -8.10 -9.06 6.84
CA LEU A 228 -6.67 -8.77 7.06
C LEU A 228 -5.78 -10.00 6.89
N THR A 229 -6.30 -11.19 7.20
CA THR A 229 -5.58 -12.45 6.94
C THR A 229 -5.29 -12.60 5.45
N ILE A 230 -6.30 -12.43 4.59
CA ILE A 230 -6.17 -12.52 3.13
C ILE A 230 -5.26 -11.40 2.60
N MET A 231 -5.41 -10.17 3.09
CA MET A 231 -4.54 -9.04 2.70
C MET A 231 -3.08 -9.30 3.06
N TYR A 232 -2.81 -9.79 4.27
CA TYR A 232 -1.46 -10.11 4.72
C TYR A 232 -0.83 -11.23 3.88
N ILE A 233 -1.53 -12.35 3.70
CA ILE A 233 -1.04 -13.50 2.93
C ILE A 233 -0.77 -13.08 1.49
N SER A 234 -1.74 -12.45 0.83
CA SER A 234 -1.58 -12.00 -0.56
C SER A 234 -0.44 -11.00 -0.71
N CYS A 235 -0.30 -10.03 0.20
CA CYS A 235 0.80 -9.08 0.19
C CYS A 235 2.16 -9.75 0.29
N VAL A 236 2.36 -10.64 1.27
CA VAL A 236 3.64 -11.33 1.47
C VAL A 236 3.94 -12.27 0.30
N CYS A 237 2.96 -13.05 -0.16
CA CYS A 237 3.14 -13.98 -1.27
C CYS A 237 3.47 -13.26 -2.58
N ILE A 238 2.74 -12.19 -2.91
CA ILE A 238 3.01 -11.41 -4.12
C ILE A 238 4.41 -10.77 -4.02
N MET A 239 4.77 -10.15 -2.91
CA MET A 239 6.14 -9.62 -2.73
C MET A 239 7.20 -10.71 -2.83
N PHE A 240 6.92 -11.91 -2.31
CA PHE A 240 7.82 -13.05 -2.37
C PHE A 240 8.06 -13.51 -3.81
N CYS A 241 7.02 -13.58 -4.66
CA CYS A 241 7.14 -13.92 -6.08
C CYS A 241 8.06 -12.96 -6.85
N PHE A 242 8.15 -11.71 -6.43
CA PHE A 242 9.02 -10.69 -7.03
C PHE A 242 10.33 -10.48 -6.25
N SER A 243 10.54 -11.24 -5.17
CA SER A 243 11.80 -11.24 -4.44
C SER A 243 12.86 -12.01 -5.24
N LYS A 244 14.12 -11.56 -5.20
CA LYS A 244 15.26 -12.25 -5.86
C LYS A 244 15.75 -13.45 -5.04
N VAL A 245 14.83 -14.31 -4.62
CA VAL A 245 15.10 -15.49 -3.78
C VAL A 245 15.76 -16.60 -4.60
N HIS A 246 16.73 -17.31 -4.02
CA HIS A 246 17.30 -18.50 -4.66
C HIS A 246 16.24 -19.61 -4.80
N LYS A 247 16.18 -20.26 -5.98
CA LYS A 247 15.17 -21.29 -6.31
C LYS A 247 15.02 -22.39 -5.25
N SER A 248 16.14 -22.90 -4.71
CA SER A 248 16.12 -23.96 -3.69
C SER A 248 15.53 -23.51 -2.35
N LEU A 249 15.75 -22.24 -1.96
CA LEU A 249 15.13 -21.65 -0.78
C LEU A 249 13.65 -21.39 -1.03
N ALA A 250 13.30 -20.93 -2.23
CA ALA A 250 11.92 -20.65 -2.61
C ALA A 250 11.04 -21.90 -2.53
N ILE A 251 11.48 -23.00 -3.13
CA ILE A 251 10.76 -24.28 -3.11
C ILE A 251 10.55 -24.74 -1.66
N LYS A 252 11.58 -24.71 -0.82
CA LYS A 252 11.47 -25.11 0.60
C LYS A 252 10.46 -24.25 1.38
N ILE A 253 10.48 -22.94 1.21
CA ILE A 253 9.54 -22.03 1.91
C ILE A 253 8.11 -22.29 1.43
N ILE A 254 7.90 -22.44 0.13
CA ILE A 254 6.57 -22.69 -0.45
C ILE A 254 6.04 -24.04 0.04
N THR A 255 6.81 -25.13 -0.08
CA THR A 255 6.33 -26.47 0.32
C THR A 255 6.02 -26.56 1.80
N THR A 256 6.88 -25.99 2.66
CA THR A 256 6.65 -25.96 4.12
C THR A 256 5.42 -25.13 4.49
N SER A 257 5.24 -23.96 3.87
CA SER A 257 4.10 -23.07 4.14
C SER A 257 2.77 -23.65 3.62
N VAL A 258 2.76 -24.23 2.42
CA VAL A 258 1.54 -24.88 1.89
C VAL A 258 1.17 -26.10 2.75
N GLY A 259 2.14 -26.95 3.11
CA GLY A 259 1.90 -28.11 3.96
C GLY A 259 1.31 -27.74 5.33
N THR A 260 1.83 -26.70 5.97
CA THR A 260 1.29 -26.20 7.25
C THR A 260 -0.04 -25.49 7.10
N GLY A 261 -0.30 -24.79 6.00
CA GLY A 261 -1.61 -24.20 5.75
C GLY A 261 -2.71 -25.25 5.67
N ILE A 262 -2.43 -26.38 5.01
CA ILE A 262 -3.36 -27.52 4.99
C ILE A 262 -3.55 -28.06 6.42
N ILE A 263 -2.47 -28.29 7.17
CA ILE A 263 -2.54 -28.85 8.52
C ILE A 263 -3.28 -27.93 9.52
N LEU A 264 -3.15 -26.60 9.38
CA LEU A 264 -3.76 -25.64 10.30
C LEU A 264 -5.21 -25.28 9.92
N LEU A 265 -5.53 -25.21 8.62
CA LEU A 265 -6.87 -24.84 8.15
C LEU A 265 -7.87 -26.00 8.24
N VAL A 266 -7.42 -27.24 7.96
CA VAL A 266 -8.29 -28.42 7.94
C VAL A 266 -8.97 -28.66 9.29
N PRO A 267 -8.28 -28.67 10.46
CA PRO A 267 -8.92 -28.82 11.76
C PRO A 267 -9.90 -27.70 12.09
N LEU A 268 -9.63 -26.47 11.63
CA LEU A 268 -10.49 -25.31 11.86
C LEU A 268 -11.87 -25.52 11.23
N LEU A 269 -11.93 -26.13 10.04
CA LEU A 269 -13.17 -26.51 9.36
C LEU A 269 -13.99 -27.57 10.13
N PHE A 270 -13.35 -28.37 10.98
CA PHE A 270 -14.00 -29.41 11.79
C PHE A 270 -14.33 -28.96 13.23
N THR A 271 -13.95 -27.74 13.63
CA THR A 271 -14.42 -27.19 14.92
C THR A 271 -15.85 -26.68 14.80
N PRO A 272 -16.69 -26.76 15.85
CA PRO A 272 -18.07 -26.24 15.81
C PRO A 272 -18.17 -24.76 15.41
N ARG A 273 -17.18 -23.94 15.79
CA ARG A 273 -17.12 -22.51 15.43
C ARG A 273 -16.69 -22.28 13.98
N GLY A 274 -15.67 -23.00 13.51
CA GLY A 274 -15.19 -22.87 12.14
C GLY A 274 -16.11 -23.53 11.13
N SER A 275 -16.75 -24.64 11.49
CA SER A 275 -17.79 -25.27 10.67
C SER A 275 -18.98 -24.34 10.54
N HIS A 276 -19.52 -23.76 11.62
CA HIS A 276 -20.68 -22.85 11.54
C HIS A 276 -20.39 -21.62 10.68
N PHE A 277 -19.32 -20.86 10.97
CA PHE A 277 -19.01 -19.63 10.25
C PHE A 277 -18.62 -19.86 8.78
N PHE A 278 -17.76 -20.85 8.50
CA PHE A 278 -17.29 -21.11 7.15
C PHE A 278 -18.36 -21.85 6.31
N SER A 279 -19.11 -22.78 6.92
CA SER A 279 -20.18 -23.48 6.22
C SER A 279 -21.36 -22.57 5.93
N GLU A 280 -21.76 -21.65 6.82
CA GLU A 280 -22.88 -20.74 6.55
C GLU A 280 -22.55 -19.74 5.45
N ARG A 281 -21.39 -19.06 5.51
CA ARG A 281 -21.03 -18.09 4.46
C ARG A 281 -20.76 -18.75 3.10
N LEU A 282 -20.13 -19.93 3.09
CA LEU A 282 -19.85 -20.67 1.86
C LEU A 282 -21.13 -21.31 1.30
N SER A 283 -22.00 -21.86 2.16
CA SER A 283 -23.29 -22.42 1.72
C SER A 283 -24.24 -21.32 1.25
N ALA A 284 -24.28 -20.17 1.91
CA ALA A 284 -25.02 -19.00 1.47
C ALA A 284 -24.48 -18.44 0.14
N PHE A 285 -23.16 -18.52 -0.10
CA PHE A 285 -22.57 -18.16 -1.40
C PHE A 285 -23.02 -19.12 -2.51
N LEU A 286 -22.96 -20.44 -2.26
CA LEU A 286 -23.28 -21.47 -3.25
C LEU A 286 -24.80 -21.64 -3.48
N TYR A 287 -25.58 -21.50 -2.42
CA TYR A 287 -27.03 -21.71 -2.39
C TYR A 287 -27.74 -20.63 -1.55
N PRO A 288 -27.77 -19.35 -2.01
CA PRO A 288 -28.39 -18.26 -1.26
C PRO A 288 -29.85 -18.52 -0.86
N GLU A 289 -30.60 -19.17 -1.74
CA GLU A 289 -32.02 -19.51 -1.58
C GLU A 289 -32.28 -20.44 -0.38
N LYS A 290 -31.26 -21.19 0.07
CA LYS A 290 -31.37 -22.10 1.23
C LYS A 290 -31.16 -21.41 2.57
N ASP A 291 -30.68 -20.17 2.57
CA ASP A 291 -30.50 -19.33 3.76
C ASP A 291 -31.09 -17.93 3.54
N PRO A 292 -32.41 -17.82 3.30
CA PRO A 292 -33.04 -16.54 2.96
C PRO A 292 -33.14 -15.56 4.14
N GLY A 293 -32.88 -16.01 5.37
CA GLY A 293 -32.87 -15.20 6.59
C GLY A 293 -31.48 -14.87 7.13
N GLY A 294 -30.42 -15.48 6.58
CA GLY A 294 -29.03 -15.29 7.01
C GLY A 294 -28.18 -14.58 5.95
N TYR A 295 -27.00 -15.14 5.67
CA TYR A 295 -26.09 -14.55 4.68
C TYR A 295 -26.60 -14.71 3.24
N GLY A 296 -27.49 -15.67 2.98
CA GLY A 296 -28.13 -15.84 1.67
C GLY A 296 -29.00 -14.66 1.27
N TRP A 297 -29.64 -14.00 2.25
CA TRP A 297 -30.41 -12.77 2.06
C TRP A 297 -29.60 -11.68 1.34
N VAL A 298 -28.36 -11.46 1.75
CA VAL A 298 -27.49 -10.43 1.16
C VAL A 298 -27.28 -10.66 -0.33
N TYR A 299 -27.01 -11.90 -0.76
CA TYR A 299 -26.85 -12.20 -2.18
C TYR A 299 -28.14 -12.00 -2.98
N MET A 300 -29.30 -12.32 -2.40
CA MET A 300 -30.60 -12.05 -3.04
C MET A 300 -30.82 -10.54 -3.18
N VAL A 301 -30.45 -9.74 -2.17
CA VAL A 301 -30.51 -8.28 -2.22
C VAL A 301 -29.66 -7.73 -3.35
N LEU A 302 -28.39 -8.15 -3.42
CA LEU A 302 -27.47 -7.74 -4.47
C LEU A 302 -27.99 -8.10 -5.87
N LYS A 303 -28.50 -9.33 -6.05
CA LYS A 303 -29.09 -9.78 -7.32
C LYS A 303 -30.27 -8.92 -7.74
N ASN A 304 -31.17 -8.60 -6.81
CA ASN A 304 -32.32 -7.75 -7.09
C ASN A 304 -31.88 -6.31 -7.44
N ALA A 305 -30.93 -5.75 -6.68
CA ALA A 305 -30.39 -4.41 -6.94
C ALA A 305 -29.83 -4.29 -8.37
N TYR A 306 -29.07 -5.28 -8.85
CA TYR A 306 -28.56 -5.26 -10.22
C TYR A 306 -29.65 -5.40 -11.28
N SER A 307 -30.71 -6.17 -11.00
CA SER A 307 -31.83 -6.30 -11.93
C SER A 307 -32.61 -5.00 -12.11
N GLN A 308 -32.66 -4.17 -11.05
CA GLN A 308 -33.35 -2.87 -11.05
C GLN A 308 -32.44 -1.71 -11.48
N ALA A 309 -31.11 -1.86 -11.42
CA ALA A 309 -30.17 -0.79 -11.76
C ALA A 309 -30.30 -0.27 -13.20
N GLY A 310 -30.59 -1.14 -14.17
CA GLY A 310 -30.55 -0.77 -15.58
C GLY A 310 -29.19 -0.17 -16.02
N TRP A 311 -29.16 0.50 -17.18
CA TRP A 311 -27.92 1.11 -17.68
C TRP A 311 -27.57 2.43 -16.98
N PHE A 312 -28.57 3.17 -16.49
CA PHE A 312 -28.43 4.55 -15.99
C PHE A 312 -28.78 4.74 -14.51
N GLY A 313 -29.17 3.67 -13.82
CA GLY A 313 -29.43 3.71 -12.38
C GLY A 313 -30.80 4.26 -12.03
N ASN A 314 -31.06 4.29 -10.72
CA ASN A 314 -32.30 4.79 -10.15
C ASN A 314 -32.17 6.21 -9.55
N GLY A 315 -30.95 6.76 -9.50
CA GLY A 315 -30.63 7.99 -8.78
C GLY A 315 -30.49 7.75 -7.27
N PHE A 316 -30.47 8.84 -6.50
CA PHE A 316 -30.51 8.76 -5.03
C PHE A 316 -31.95 8.53 -4.59
N THR A 317 -32.36 7.26 -4.46
CA THR A 317 -33.71 6.88 -4.01
C THR A 317 -33.70 6.43 -2.55
N ASN A 318 -34.83 6.68 -1.86
CA ASN A 318 -35.08 6.19 -0.50
C ASN A 318 -35.66 4.77 -0.50
N ASP A 319 -35.17 3.91 -1.39
CA ASP A 319 -35.61 2.51 -1.43
C ASP A 319 -35.11 1.75 -0.21
N THR A 320 -36.05 1.49 0.70
CA THR A 320 -35.81 0.80 1.97
C THR A 320 -35.15 -0.57 1.79
N PHE A 321 -35.42 -1.26 0.68
CA PHE A 321 -34.83 -2.56 0.37
C PHE A 321 -33.29 -2.54 0.34
N ILE A 322 -32.70 -1.58 -0.40
CA ILE A 322 -31.25 -1.51 -0.53
C ILE A 322 -30.64 -0.76 0.66
N GLN A 323 -31.32 0.25 1.20
CA GLN A 323 -30.86 1.01 2.37
C GLN A 323 -30.79 0.15 3.64
N ASN A 324 -31.59 -0.91 3.74
CA ASN A 324 -31.53 -1.86 4.85
C ASN A 324 -30.35 -2.84 4.75
N LEU A 325 -29.56 -2.80 3.66
CA LEU A 325 -28.37 -3.63 3.57
C LEU A 325 -27.31 -3.13 4.57
N PRO A 326 -26.91 -3.95 5.56
CA PRO A 326 -25.85 -3.57 6.49
C PRO A 326 -24.58 -3.24 5.72
N ASP A 327 -23.80 -2.27 6.22
CA ASP A 327 -22.48 -1.96 5.65
C ASP A 327 -22.51 -1.52 4.17
N ILE A 328 -23.63 -0.95 3.70
CA ILE A 328 -23.76 -0.51 2.30
C ILE A 328 -22.77 0.58 1.88
N PHE A 329 -22.35 1.42 2.84
CA PHE A 329 -21.33 2.45 2.61
C PHE A 329 -19.89 1.99 2.81
N THR A 330 -19.71 0.77 3.30
CA THR A 330 -18.40 0.18 3.57
C THR A 330 -18.16 -0.96 2.59
N ASP A 331 -18.81 -2.10 2.79
CA ASP A 331 -18.56 -3.35 2.09
C ASP A 331 -19.37 -3.49 0.78
N PHE A 332 -20.54 -2.84 0.68
CA PHE A 332 -21.42 -2.95 -0.50
C PHE A 332 -21.53 -1.67 -1.33
N VAL A 333 -20.49 -0.84 -1.30
CA VAL A 333 -20.44 0.42 -2.04
C VAL A 333 -20.51 0.23 -3.55
N PHE A 334 -19.83 -0.78 -4.08
CA PHE A 334 -19.88 -1.06 -5.52
C PHE A 334 -21.31 -1.39 -5.99
N PRO A 335 -22.02 -2.38 -5.39
CA PRO A 335 -23.43 -2.62 -5.68
C PRO A 335 -24.31 -1.38 -5.53
N TYR A 336 -24.13 -0.58 -4.47
CA TYR A 336 -24.89 0.65 -4.26
C TYR A 336 -24.70 1.67 -5.38
N LEU A 337 -23.46 1.87 -5.81
CA LEU A 337 -23.13 2.79 -6.91
C LEU A 337 -23.72 2.30 -8.24
N VAL A 338 -23.71 0.98 -8.49
CA VAL A 338 -24.35 0.42 -9.69
C VAL A 338 -25.86 0.56 -9.63
N TYR A 339 -26.49 0.32 -8.47
CA TYR A 339 -27.93 0.55 -8.30
C TYR A 339 -28.32 2.01 -8.55
N SER A 340 -27.54 2.94 -7.99
CA SER A 340 -27.85 4.37 -8.03
C SER A 340 -27.54 5.01 -9.39
N PHE A 341 -26.45 4.62 -10.05
CA PHE A 341 -25.94 5.28 -11.27
C PHE A 341 -25.89 4.36 -12.51
N GLY A 342 -26.26 3.10 -12.37
CA GLY A 342 -26.38 2.13 -13.46
C GLY A 342 -25.09 1.41 -13.84
N TRP A 343 -25.24 0.43 -14.72
CA TRP A 343 -24.13 -0.38 -15.22
C TRP A 343 -23.07 0.43 -15.99
N VAL A 344 -23.46 1.51 -16.68
CA VAL A 344 -22.49 2.38 -17.36
C VAL A 344 -21.48 2.96 -16.36
N PHE A 345 -21.99 3.45 -15.22
CA PHE A 345 -21.15 3.95 -14.14
C PHE A 345 -20.30 2.83 -13.51
N GLY A 346 -20.90 1.66 -13.27
CA GLY A 346 -20.19 0.49 -12.74
C GLY A 346 -18.99 0.08 -13.61
N ILE A 347 -19.19 -0.02 -14.93
CA ILE A 347 -18.13 -0.34 -15.89
C ILE A 347 -17.06 0.75 -15.90
N PHE A 348 -17.45 2.03 -15.93
CA PHE A 348 -16.53 3.15 -15.84
C PHE A 348 -15.67 3.07 -14.58
N LEU A 349 -16.28 2.79 -13.42
CA LEU A 349 -15.59 2.67 -12.15
C LEU A 349 -14.60 1.49 -12.16
N CYS A 350 -14.99 0.33 -12.68
CA CYS A 350 -14.08 -0.81 -12.85
C CYS A 350 -12.87 -0.46 -13.73
N LEU A 351 -13.09 0.24 -14.85
CA LEU A 351 -12.00 0.67 -15.74
C LEU A 351 -11.08 1.70 -15.07
N LEU A 352 -11.65 2.65 -14.32
CA LEU A 352 -10.89 3.65 -13.57
C LEU A 352 -9.98 2.98 -12.53
N LEU A 353 -10.53 2.04 -11.74
CA LEU A 353 -9.77 1.30 -10.73
C LEU A 353 -8.72 0.38 -11.36
N LEU A 354 -9.05 -0.28 -12.47
CA LEU A 354 -8.09 -1.09 -13.23
C LEU A 354 -6.92 -0.23 -13.75
N PHE A 355 -7.21 0.95 -14.30
CA PHE A 355 -6.18 1.86 -14.78
C PHE A 355 -5.33 2.42 -13.62
N PHE A 356 -5.95 2.74 -12.48
CA PHE A 356 -5.25 3.16 -11.26
C PHE A 356 -4.27 2.09 -10.77
N ILE A 357 -4.74 0.85 -10.59
CA ILE A 357 -3.91 -0.29 -10.18
C ILE A 357 -2.84 -0.58 -11.24
N GLY A 358 -3.21 -0.55 -12.53
CA GLY A 358 -2.29 -0.76 -13.66
C GLY A 358 -1.16 0.27 -13.70
N ARG A 359 -1.45 1.53 -13.35
CA ARG A 359 -0.44 2.60 -13.25
C ARG A 359 0.53 2.34 -12.11
N ILE A 360 0.03 1.96 -10.93
CA ILE A 360 0.86 1.57 -9.78
C ILE A 360 1.77 0.39 -10.15
N SER A 361 1.20 -0.66 -10.74
CA SER A 361 1.95 -1.85 -11.17
C SER A 361 3.03 -1.51 -12.20
N THR A 362 2.72 -0.64 -13.17
CA THR A 362 3.71 -0.16 -14.16
C THR A 362 4.87 0.58 -13.49
N ASN A 363 4.60 1.34 -12.42
CA ASN A 363 5.63 2.03 -11.65
C ASN A 363 6.56 1.06 -10.90
N ALA A 364 6.06 -0.11 -10.46
CA ALA A 364 6.90 -1.14 -9.87
C ALA A 364 7.96 -1.65 -10.86
N PHE A 365 7.56 -1.91 -12.11
CA PHE A 365 8.49 -2.41 -13.14
C PHE A 365 9.54 -1.38 -13.57
N LYS A 366 9.20 -0.09 -13.54
CA LYS A 366 10.13 1.02 -13.81
C LYS A 366 11.14 1.24 -12.68
N THR A 367 10.84 0.75 -11.48
CA THR A 367 11.70 0.90 -10.30
C THR A 367 12.84 -0.14 -10.33
N LYS A 368 14.09 0.32 -10.41
CA LYS A 368 15.28 -0.54 -10.50
C LYS A 368 15.75 -1.07 -9.15
N ASP A 369 15.56 -0.32 -8.07
CA ASP A 369 15.93 -0.79 -6.74
C ASP A 369 14.95 -1.86 -6.25
N LEU A 370 15.48 -3.01 -5.81
CA LEU A 370 14.67 -4.12 -5.34
C LEU A 370 13.76 -3.69 -4.18
N PHE A 371 14.26 -2.82 -3.31
CA PHE A 371 13.51 -2.36 -2.14
C PHE A 371 12.27 -1.55 -2.53
N GLY A 372 12.43 -0.50 -3.33
CA GLY A 372 11.32 0.31 -3.84
C GLY A 372 10.37 -0.52 -4.69
N ARG A 373 10.89 -1.47 -5.47
CA ARG A 373 10.06 -2.41 -6.23
C ARG A 373 9.19 -3.25 -5.31
N LEU A 374 9.75 -3.89 -4.27
CA LEU A 374 8.98 -4.68 -3.31
C LEU A 374 7.95 -3.82 -2.56
N LEU A 375 8.29 -2.57 -2.22
CA LEU A 375 7.35 -1.62 -1.62
C LEU A 375 6.15 -1.37 -2.54
N VAL A 376 6.40 -1.04 -3.81
CA VAL A 376 5.32 -0.72 -4.76
C VAL A 376 4.49 -1.97 -5.05
N ILE A 377 5.10 -3.15 -5.14
CA ILE A 377 4.39 -4.42 -5.37
C ILE A 377 3.50 -4.79 -4.19
N GLY A 378 4.02 -4.74 -2.96
CA GLY A 378 3.21 -5.00 -1.76
C GLY A 378 2.11 -3.94 -1.59
N GLY A 379 2.43 -2.66 -1.78
CA GLY A 379 1.44 -1.59 -1.74
C GLY A 379 0.36 -1.73 -2.80
N ALA A 380 0.72 -2.13 -4.03
CA ALA A 380 -0.22 -2.44 -5.10
C ALA A 380 -1.16 -3.57 -4.68
N SER A 381 -0.63 -4.65 -4.09
CA SER A 381 -1.44 -5.78 -3.64
C SER A 381 -2.44 -5.40 -2.53
N LEU A 382 -2.02 -4.56 -1.59
CA LEU A 382 -2.87 -4.08 -0.49
C LEU A 382 -4.01 -3.17 -0.97
N ILE A 383 -3.91 -2.61 -2.18
CA ILE A 383 -4.98 -1.86 -2.84
C ILE A 383 -5.78 -2.78 -3.78
N SER A 384 -5.10 -3.58 -4.60
CA SER A 384 -5.74 -4.36 -5.66
C SER A 384 -6.56 -5.53 -5.12
N VAL A 385 -6.08 -6.24 -4.09
CA VAL A 385 -6.79 -7.40 -3.54
C VAL A 385 -8.13 -6.98 -2.92
N PRO A 386 -8.21 -5.97 -2.03
CA PRO A 386 -9.50 -5.46 -1.57
C PRO A 386 -10.40 -4.94 -2.69
N THR A 387 -9.82 -4.26 -3.69
CA THR A 387 -10.60 -3.72 -4.82
C THR A 387 -11.27 -4.85 -5.62
N ILE A 388 -10.49 -5.86 -6.01
CA ILE A 388 -10.98 -7.01 -6.79
C ILE A 388 -11.99 -7.80 -5.95
N TRP A 389 -11.68 -8.06 -4.68
CA TRP A 389 -12.57 -8.82 -3.82
C TRP A 389 -13.89 -8.10 -3.60
N ASN A 390 -13.87 -6.80 -3.30
CA ASN A 390 -15.08 -5.99 -3.10
C ASN A 390 -16.01 -6.02 -4.33
N ILE A 391 -15.44 -5.81 -5.53
CA ILE A 391 -16.23 -5.87 -6.77
C ILE A 391 -16.80 -7.28 -6.98
N PHE A 392 -15.98 -8.32 -6.82
CA PHE A 392 -16.41 -9.69 -7.11
C PHE A 392 -17.39 -10.22 -6.07
N MET A 393 -17.21 -9.93 -4.79
CA MET A 393 -18.21 -10.27 -3.76
C MET A 393 -19.50 -9.49 -3.98
N GLY A 394 -19.40 -8.22 -4.39
CA GLY A 394 -20.55 -7.39 -4.72
C GLY A 394 -21.34 -7.94 -5.91
N LEU A 395 -20.67 -8.58 -6.86
CA LEU A 395 -21.29 -9.28 -8.00
C LEU A 395 -21.77 -10.71 -7.67
N GLY A 396 -21.55 -11.21 -6.45
CA GLY A 396 -21.85 -12.58 -6.08
C GLY A 396 -20.92 -13.63 -6.72
N LEU A 397 -19.70 -13.24 -7.12
CA LEU A 397 -18.67 -14.13 -7.70
C LEU A 397 -17.65 -14.62 -6.67
N LEU A 398 -17.54 -13.95 -5.53
CA LEU A 398 -16.72 -14.35 -4.39
C LEU A 398 -17.54 -14.35 -3.11
N PRO A 399 -17.14 -15.13 -2.09
CA PRO A 399 -17.84 -15.15 -0.82
C PRO A 399 -17.76 -13.79 -0.11
N LEU A 400 -18.81 -13.46 0.64
CA LEU A 400 -18.89 -12.25 1.46
C LEU A 400 -17.80 -12.24 2.54
N VAL A 401 -16.80 -11.40 2.31
CA VAL A 401 -15.71 -11.08 3.24
C VAL A 401 -15.65 -9.56 3.30
N SER A 402 -15.67 -8.97 4.50
CA SER A 402 -15.76 -7.52 4.71
C SER A 402 -14.55 -6.75 4.17
N PHE A 403 -14.51 -6.58 2.84
CA PHE A 403 -13.53 -5.79 2.11
C PHE A 403 -14.18 -4.50 1.70
N SER A 404 -13.63 -3.38 2.16
CA SER A 404 -14.05 -2.07 1.69
C SER A 404 -13.25 -1.67 0.44
N LEU A 405 -13.89 -0.98 -0.50
CA LEU A 405 -13.27 -0.53 -1.73
C LEU A 405 -12.31 0.64 -1.41
N PRO A 406 -10.99 0.51 -1.69
CA PRO A 406 -10.01 1.51 -1.32
C PRO A 406 -10.34 2.91 -1.85
N PHE A 407 -10.21 3.92 -1.00
CA PHE A 407 -10.47 5.34 -1.28
C PHE A 407 -11.93 5.74 -1.56
N ILE A 408 -12.82 4.79 -1.85
CA ILE A 408 -14.23 5.09 -2.16
C ILE A 408 -15.14 4.79 -0.97
N SER A 409 -14.96 3.63 -0.32
CA SER A 409 -15.79 3.25 0.81
C SER A 409 -15.62 4.19 2.01
N TYR A 410 -16.71 4.38 2.74
CA TYR A 410 -16.70 5.10 4.00
C TYR A 410 -15.85 4.34 5.03
N GLY A 411 -14.91 5.02 5.67
CA GLY A 411 -14.04 4.39 6.67
C GLY A 411 -12.73 5.14 6.88
N GLY A 412 -12.65 5.92 7.97
CA GLY A 412 -11.49 6.76 8.24
C GLY A 412 -10.16 6.01 8.35
N SER A 413 -10.10 4.93 9.12
CA SER A 413 -8.89 4.13 9.31
C SER A 413 -8.36 3.55 8.00
N MET A 414 -9.26 3.04 7.14
CA MET A 414 -8.91 2.44 5.85
C MET A 414 -8.45 3.50 4.86
N LEU A 415 -9.07 4.69 4.84
CA LEU A 415 -8.62 5.82 4.03
C LEU A 415 -7.20 6.27 4.41
N LEU A 416 -6.91 6.41 5.71
CA LEU A 416 -5.57 6.76 6.19
C LEU A 416 -4.54 5.69 5.84
N PHE A 417 -4.88 4.41 6.02
CA PHE A 417 -4.03 3.26 5.69
C PHE A 417 -3.67 3.24 4.20
N ASN A 418 -4.67 3.32 3.31
CA ASN A 418 -4.46 3.32 1.87
C ASN A 418 -3.67 4.55 1.41
N SER A 419 -3.89 5.70 2.04
CA SER A 419 -3.17 6.94 1.74
C SER A 419 -1.71 6.91 2.16
N ALA A 420 -1.40 6.28 3.29
CA ALA A 420 -0.01 6.03 3.70
C ALA A 420 0.72 5.12 2.70
N ILE A 421 0.05 4.06 2.22
CA ILE A 421 0.56 3.16 1.19
C ILE A 421 0.80 3.91 -0.12
N LEU A 422 -0.19 4.65 -0.61
CA LEU A 422 -0.08 5.43 -1.84
C LEU A 422 1.01 6.51 -1.74
N GLY A 423 1.12 7.17 -0.60
CA GLY A 423 2.19 8.12 -0.31
C GLY A 423 3.57 7.47 -0.41
N LEU A 424 3.76 6.28 0.15
CA LEU A 424 5.02 5.53 0.02
C LEU A 424 5.30 5.09 -1.44
N ILE A 425 4.28 4.69 -2.20
CA ILE A 425 4.41 4.37 -3.63
C ILE A 425 4.90 5.61 -4.41
N LEU A 426 4.32 6.78 -4.14
CA LEU A 426 4.73 8.04 -4.75
C LEU A 426 6.13 8.46 -4.30
N SER A 427 6.51 8.18 -3.05
CA SER A 427 7.86 8.39 -2.53
C SER A 427 8.91 7.58 -3.30
N VAL A 428 8.60 6.33 -3.65
CA VAL A 428 9.46 5.50 -4.52
C VAL A 428 9.56 6.10 -5.91
N TYR A 429 8.42 6.43 -6.54
CA TYR A 429 8.39 7.01 -7.88
C TYR A 429 9.22 8.29 -7.98
N ARG A 430 9.16 9.13 -6.94
CA ARG A 430 9.88 10.39 -6.85
C ARG A 430 11.41 10.22 -6.84
N ARG A 431 11.90 9.11 -6.30
CA ARG A 431 13.33 8.85 -6.08
C ARG A 431 13.94 7.85 -7.06
N LYS A 432 13.14 7.27 -7.96
CA LYS A 432 13.58 6.21 -8.89
C LYS A 432 14.80 6.60 -9.75
N ASP A 433 14.85 7.85 -10.22
CA ASP A 433 15.94 8.33 -11.09
C ASP A 433 17.21 8.66 -10.30
N ILE A 434 17.08 9.09 -9.04
CA ILE A 434 18.22 9.39 -8.15
C ILE A 434 18.96 8.11 -7.77
N ILE A 435 18.22 7.02 -7.54
CA ILE A 435 18.81 5.74 -7.10
C ILE A 435 19.47 5.00 -8.27
N GLN A 436 18.97 5.17 -9.48
CA GLN A 436 19.54 4.54 -10.68
C GLN A 436 21.01 4.93 -10.89
N THR A 437 21.42 6.17 -10.60
CA THR A 437 22.82 6.60 -10.70
C THR A 437 23.72 5.88 -9.68
N TYR A 438 23.20 5.52 -8.50
CA TYR A 438 23.96 4.84 -7.45
C TYR A 438 24.45 3.43 -7.85
N SER A 439 23.72 2.72 -8.71
CA SER A 439 24.08 1.35 -9.12
C SER A 439 25.13 1.28 -10.22
N TYR A 440 25.46 2.39 -10.90
CA TYR A 440 26.50 2.41 -11.93
C TYR A 440 27.88 2.84 -11.37
N ILE A 441 27.93 3.40 -10.16
CA ILE A 441 29.15 3.90 -9.51
C ILE A 441 29.74 2.88 -8.51
N LYS A 442 29.04 1.77 -8.26
CA LYS A 442 29.54 0.61 -7.50
C LYS A 442 29.95 -0.48 -8.47
#